data_AF-A0A3C0YCJ1-F1
#
_entry.id   AF-A0A3C0YCJ1-F1
#
_cell.length_a   1.000
_cell.length_b   1.000
_cell.length_c   1.000
_cell.angle_alpha   90.00
_cell.angle_beta   90.00
_cell.angle_gamma   90.00
#
_symmetry.space_group_name_H-M   'P 1'
#
loop_
_entity.id
_entity.type
_entity.pdbx_description
1 polymer ?
#
loop_
_entity_poly.entity_id
_entity_poly.type
_entity_poly.pdbx_seq_one_letter_code
_entity_poly.pdbx_strand_id
1 'polypeptide(L)'
;EQHFTAKVMPVEPVAAVAGDKGSEIEALRRAVMQQFDHYVKLNKKIPPEILTSISSIDDAGRLADTIAAHLPLKLDAKQVILDLANVKARLENLYEQLEREVDILNVDKKIRGRVKRQMEKNQRDFYLNEQVKAIQKELGEGEEGADIDEIEKRIKAAKMPQEARKKAESELKKLKLMSPMSAEATVVRSYIDVLTGLPWSKKTKIKHDLGNAENVLNEDHYGLEKVKDRIVEYLAVQQRVDKLKAPILCLVGPPGVGKTSLGKSIAKATGRK
;
A
#
# COMPACT_ATOMS: atom_id res chain seq x y z
N GLU A 1 18.07 -40.01 -54.78
CA GLU A 1 17.82 -38.59 -54.45
C GLU A 1 16.59 -38.14 -55.21
N GLN A 2 15.54 -37.68 -54.52
CA GLN A 2 14.35 -37.14 -55.19
C GLN A 2 14.61 -35.67 -55.48
N HIS A 3 14.84 -35.33 -56.75
CA HIS A 3 14.98 -33.94 -57.17
C HIS A 3 13.60 -33.39 -57.54
N PHE A 4 13.24 -32.25 -56.96
CA PHE A 4 12.08 -31.49 -57.39
C PHE A 4 12.43 -30.78 -58.70
N THR A 5 11.61 -31.01 -59.74
CA THR A 5 11.72 -30.30 -61.02
C THR A 5 10.55 -29.34 -61.16
N ALA A 6 10.83 -28.08 -61.51
CA ALA A 6 9.84 -27.03 -61.72
C ALA A 6 10.02 -26.40 -63.11
N LYS A 7 8.92 -26.22 -63.84
CA LYS A 7 8.90 -25.39 -65.05
C LYS A 7 8.59 -23.96 -64.64
N VAL A 8 9.56 -23.07 -64.81
CA VAL A 8 9.39 -21.63 -64.58
C VAL A 8 9.16 -20.94 -65.91
N MET A 9 8.11 -20.12 -65.98
CA MET A 9 7.93 -19.14 -67.04
C MET A 9 8.52 -17.81 -66.56
N PRO A 10 9.49 -17.22 -67.28
CA PRO A 10 9.98 -15.88 -66.96
C PRO A 10 8.83 -14.89 -67.18
N VAL A 11 8.44 -14.20 -66.10
CA VAL A 11 7.53 -13.07 -66.18
C VAL A 11 8.40 -11.84 -66.48
N GLU A 12 8.13 -11.16 -67.58
CA GLU A 12 8.82 -9.90 -67.86
C GLU A 12 8.51 -8.90 -66.74
N PRO A 13 9.53 -8.16 -66.25
CA PRO A 13 9.30 -7.17 -65.22
C PRO A 13 8.26 -6.18 -65.75
N VAL A 14 7.17 -6.02 -65.02
CA VAL A 14 6.14 -5.04 -65.34
C VAL A 14 6.85 -3.69 -65.44
N ALA A 15 7.00 -3.20 -66.67
CA ALA A 15 7.73 -1.98 -66.95
C ALA A 15 7.16 -0.85 -66.09
N ALA A 16 8.06 -0.08 -65.47
CA ALA A 16 7.74 1.10 -64.69
C ALA A 16 6.72 1.95 -65.46
N VAL A 17 5.52 2.07 -64.89
CA VAL A 17 4.40 2.76 -65.54
C VAL A 17 4.75 4.25 -65.60
N ALA A 18 5.28 4.71 -66.73
CA ALA A 18 5.54 6.11 -66.99
C ALA A 18 4.19 6.86 -67.12
N GLY A 19 3.91 7.74 -66.15
CA GLY A 19 2.68 8.55 -66.06
C GLY A 19 2.39 8.99 -64.62
N ASP A 20 1.23 9.60 -64.38
CA ASP A 20 0.76 10.20 -63.10
C ASP A 20 0.98 9.30 -61.84
N LYS A 21 1.00 7.98 -62.03
CA LYS A 21 1.31 6.97 -61.01
C LYS A 21 2.75 7.04 -60.48
N GLY A 22 3.70 7.59 -61.25
CA GLY A 22 5.09 7.77 -60.83
C GLY A 22 5.26 8.79 -59.71
N SER A 23 4.44 9.86 -59.71
CA SER A 23 4.48 10.89 -58.65
C SER A 23 4.00 10.33 -57.30
N GLU A 24 2.92 9.54 -57.30
CA GLU A 24 2.42 8.88 -56.09
C GLU A 24 3.42 7.85 -55.54
N ILE A 25 4.06 7.07 -56.42
CA ILE A 25 5.08 6.08 -56.04
C ILE A 25 6.32 6.78 -55.44
N GLU A 26 6.73 7.92 -55.99
CA GLU A 26 7.85 8.69 -55.44
C GLU A 26 7.51 9.30 -54.07
N ALA A 27 6.27 9.77 -53.88
CA ALA A 27 5.80 10.25 -52.58
C ALA A 27 5.81 9.11 -51.52
N LEU A 28 5.30 7.93 -51.87
CA LEU A 28 5.33 6.73 -51.02
C LEU A 28 6.77 6.29 -50.72
N ARG A 29 7.68 6.32 -51.70
CA ARG A 29 9.11 6.05 -51.50
C ARG A 29 9.70 6.96 -50.42
N ARG A 30 9.44 8.27 -50.51
CA ARG A 30 9.94 9.24 -49.52
C ARG A 30 9.35 8.99 -48.13
N ALA A 31 8.06 8.66 -48.05
CA ALA A 31 7.40 8.35 -46.78
C ALA A 31 7.98 7.09 -46.11
N VAL A 32 8.16 6.00 -46.87
CA VAL A 32 8.79 4.75 -46.39
C VAL A 32 10.23 5.00 -45.94
N MET A 33 11.00 5.78 -46.69
CA MET A 33 12.37 6.13 -46.34
C MET A 33 12.45 6.94 -45.04
N GLN A 34 11.57 7.92 -44.86
CA GLN A 34 11.50 8.73 -43.63
C GLN A 34 11.12 7.86 -42.43
N GLN A 35 10.17 6.94 -42.61
CA GLN A 35 9.76 6.02 -41.55
C GLN A 35 10.86 5.03 -41.19
N PHE A 36 11.60 4.55 -42.19
CA PHE A 36 12.76 3.68 -41.98
C PHE A 36 13.91 4.39 -41.25
N ASP A 37 14.19 5.66 -41.56
CA ASP A 37 15.15 6.48 -40.80
C ASP A 37 14.73 6.62 -39.33
N HIS A 38 13.45 6.85 -39.07
CA HIS A 38 12.92 6.90 -37.71
C HIS A 38 13.08 5.55 -36.97
N TYR A 39 12.80 4.44 -37.66
CA TYR A 39 12.98 3.09 -37.14
C TYR A 39 14.45 2.79 -36.77
N VAL A 40 15.42 3.14 -37.62
CA VAL A 40 16.86 2.94 -37.35
C VAL A 40 17.33 3.77 -36.15
N LYS A 41 16.83 5.01 -36.00
CA LYS A 41 17.15 5.87 -34.83
C LYS A 41 16.64 5.28 -33.51
N LEU A 42 15.51 4.58 -33.54
CA LEU A 42 14.95 3.90 -32.37
C LEU A 42 15.64 2.54 -32.12
N ASN A 43 16.00 1.82 -33.18
CA ASN A 43 16.61 0.49 -33.11
C ASN A 43 18.13 0.53 -33.30
N LYS A 44 18.86 0.62 -32.19
CA LYS A 44 20.35 0.63 -32.17
C LYS A 44 21.03 -0.65 -32.71
N LYS A 45 20.27 -1.69 -33.08
CA LYS A 45 20.83 -2.93 -33.65
C LYS A 45 21.22 -2.79 -35.12
N ILE A 46 20.67 -1.80 -35.84
CA ILE A 46 20.93 -1.61 -37.26
C ILE A 46 21.99 -0.51 -37.43
N PRO A 47 23.14 -0.80 -38.07
CA PRO A 47 24.13 0.22 -38.37
C PRO A 47 23.57 1.33 -39.28
N PRO A 48 23.91 2.60 -39.04
CA PRO A 48 23.47 3.71 -39.88
C PRO A 48 24.02 3.64 -41.32
N GLU A 49 25.07 2.84 -41.58
CA GLU A 49 25.63 2.58 -42.92
C GLU A 49 24.62 1.93 -43.90
N ILE A 50 23.58 1.29 -43.36
CA ILE A 50 22.50 0.70 -44.17
C ILE A 50 21.59 1.80 -44.73
N LEU A 51 21.41 2.92 -44.02
CA LEU A 51 20.60 4.05 -44.50
C LEU A 51 21.21 4.69 -45.74
N THR A 52 22.53 4.88 -45.77
CA THR A 52 23.23 5.42 -46.94
C THR A 52 23.13 4.50 -48.14
N SER A 53 23.22 3.18 -47.92
CA SER A 53 23.09 2.17 -48.98
C SER A 53 21.68 2.07 -49.57
N ILE A 54 20.64 2.25 -48.75
CA ILE A 54 19.24 2.26 -49.22
C ILE A 54 18.92 3.59 -49.91
N SER A 55 19.58 4.68 -49.51
CA SER A 55 19.34 6.00 -50.11
C SER A 55 19.82 6.16 -51.54
N SER A 56 20.80 5.35 -51.97
CA SER A 56 21.29 5.33 -53.35
C SER A 56 20.44 4.48 -54.30
N ILE A 57 19.39 3.81 -53.81
CA ILE A 57 18.51 2.98 -54.64
C ILE A 57 17.39 3.85 -55.22
N ASP A 58 17.41 4.04 -56.54
CA ASP A 58 16.39 4.82 -57.26
C ASP A 58 15.13 4.03 -57.61
N ASP A 59 15.25 2.70 -57.76
CA ASP A 59 14.12 1.83 -58.05
C ASP A 59 13.28 1.55 -56.79
N ALA A 60 12.01 1.94 -56.83
CA ALA A 60 11.08 1.82 -55.71
C ALA A 60 10.79 0.36 -55.32
N GLY A 61 10.82 -0.57 -56.28
CA GLY A 61 10.66 -2.00 -56.02
C GLY A 61 11.84 -2.57 -55.25
N ARG A 62 13.07 -2.35 -55.76
CA ARG A 62 14.31 -2.77 -55.08
C ARG A 62 14.48 -2.13 -53.70
N LEU A 63 14.04 -0.88 -53.53
CA LEU A 63 14.07 -0.21 -52.23
C LEU A 63 13.16 -0.90 -51.21
N ALA A 64 11.94 -1.29 -51.62
CA ALA A 64 11.03 -2.02 -50.75
C ALA A 64 11.61 -3.38 -50.32
N ASP A 65 12.20 -4.12 -51.26
CA ASP A 65 12.76 -5.45 -51.01
C ASP A 65 13.99 -5.41 -50.09
N THR A 66 14.86 -4.41 -50.28
CA THR A 66 16.06 -4.23 -49.43
C THR A 66 15.69 -3.78 -48.01
N ILE A 67 14.70 -2.90 -47.85
CA ILE A 67 14.17 -2.52 -46.53
C ILE A 67 13.54 -3.74 -45.84
N ALA A 68 12.73 -4.54 -46.54
CA ALA A 68 12.10 -5.74 -46.00
C ALA A 68 13.11 -6.80 -45.52
N ALA A 69 14.31 -6.86 -46.13
CA ALA A 69 15.38 -7.75 -45.69
C ALA A 69 15.94 -7.37 -44.30
N HIS A 70 16.02 -6.07 -44.01
CA HIS A 70 16.56 -5.55 -42.75
C HIS A 70 15.52 -5.44 -41.62
N LEU A 71 14.23 -5.58 -41.94
CA LEU A 71 13.18 -5.65 -40.94
C LEU A 71 13.07 -7.06 -40.32
N PRO A 72 12.92 -7.15 -38.98
CA PRO A 72 12.72 -8.41 -38.27
C PRO A 72 11.28 -8.93 -38.40
N LEU A 73 10.79 -9.06 -39.63
CA LEU A 73 9.44 -9.55 -39.94
C LEU A 73 9.38 -11.07 -39.85
N LYS A 74 8.20 -11.59 -39.48
CA LYS A 74 7.88 -13.02 -39.61
C LYS A 74 7.94 -13.45 -41.07
N LEU A 75 8.27 -14.72 -41.30
CA LEU A 75 8.43 -15.27 -42.64
C LEU A 75 7.16 -15.12 -43.49
N ASP A 76 5.98 -15.30 -42.89
CA ASP A 76 4.68 -15.10 -43.55
C ASP A 76 4.52 -13.66 -44.09
N ALA A 77 4.93 -12.65 -43.30
CA ALA A 77 4.84 -11.25 -43.71
C ALA A 77 5.84 -10.90 -44.82
N LYS A 78 7.03 -11.52 -44.81
CA LYS A 78 8.01 -11.38 -45.89
C LYS A 78 7.50 -11.99 -47.21
N GLN A 79 6.82 -13.13 -47.13
CA GLN A 79 6.19 -13.75 -48.29
C GLN A 79 5.09 -12.85 -48.89
N VAL A 80 4.22 -12.28 -48.05
CA VAL A 80 3.16 -11.36 -48.51
C VAL A 80 3.73 -10.16 -49.27
N ILE A 81 4.86 -9.59 -48.82
CA ILE A 81 5.52 -8.47 -49.52
C ILE A 81 6.02 -8.91 -50.91
N LEU A 82 6.57 -10.12 -51.02
CA LEU A 82 7.08 -10.67 -52.29
C LEU A 82 5.96 -11.07 -53.27
N ASP A 83 4.82 -11.55 -52.75
CA ASP A 83 3.65 -11.93 -53.55
C ASP A 83 2.97 -10.72 -54.21
N LEU A 84 3.15 -9.51 -53.66
CA LEU A 84 2.61 -8.28 -54.22
C LEU A 84 3.40 -7.85 -55.47
N ALA A 85 2.82 -8.12 -56.65
CA ALA A 85 3.39 -7.71 -57.93
C ALA A 85 3.33 -6.19 -58.19
N ASN A 86 2.40 -5.47 -57.55
CA ASN A 86 2.25 -4.02 -57.71
C ASN A 86 3.16 -3.28 -56.71
N VAL A 87 4.09 -2.46 -57.23
CA VAL A 87 5.04 -1.66 -56.44
C VAL A 87 4.34 -0.72 -55.47
N LYS A 88 3.20 -0.10 -55.85
CA LYS A 88 2.44 0.80 -54.96
C LYS A 88 1.89 0.04 -53.76
N ALA A 89 1.21 -1.08 -54.01
CA ALA A 89 0.65 -1.92 -52.95
C ALA A 89 1.74 -2.50 -52.04
N ARG A 90 2.91 -2.82 -52.60
CA ARG A 90 4.08 -3.29 -51.83
C ARG A 90 4.61 -2.21 -50.89
N LEU A 91 4.75 -0.96 -51.36
CA LEU A 91 5.20 0.17 -50.54
C LEU A 91 4.19 0.51 -49.44
N GLU A 92 2.89 0.49 -49.73
CA GLU A 92 1.84 0.73 -48.74
C GLU A 92 1.85 -0.33 -47.62
N ASN A 93 1.96 -1.61 -47.99
CA ASN A 93 2.06 -2.70 -47.02
C ASN A 93 3.33 -2.59 -46.17
N LEU A 94 4.47 -2.29 -46.80
CA LEU A 94 5.74 -2.10 -46.10
C LEU A 94 5.67 -0.91 -45.12
N TYR A 95 5.02 0.20 -45.52
CA TYR A 95 4.82 1.36 -44.67
C TYR A 95 4.00 1.01 -43.42
N GLU A 96 2.89 0.30 -43.58
CA GLU A 96 2.05 -0.14 -42.46
C GLU A 96 2.81 -1.07 -41.49
N GLN A 97 3.63 -1.99 -42.03
CA GLN A 97 4.46 -2.86 -41.20
C GLN A 97 5.53 -2.07 -40.43
N LEU A 98 6.18 -1.10 -41.09
CA LEU A 98 7.16 -0.20 -40.46
C LEU A 98 6.54 0.64 -39.36
N GLU A 99 5.33 1.17 -39.57
CA GLU A 99 4.59 1.96 -38.58
C GLU A 99 4.32 1.14 -37.30
N ARG A 100 3.82 -0.09 -37.44
CA ARG A 100 3.58 -1.00 -36.31
C ARG A 100 4.86 -1.28 -35.52
N GLU A 101 5.98 -1.50 -36.19
CA GLU A 101 7.27 -1.76 -35.54
C GLU A 101 7.83 -0.53 -34.81
N VAL A 102 7.69 0.66 -35.40
CA VAL A 102 8.04 1.93 -34.75
C VAL A 102 7.23 2.13 -33.46
N ASP A 103 5.93 1.84 -33.48
CA ASP A 103 5.07 1.96 -32.30
C ASP A 103 5.48 1.01 -31.17
N ILE A 104 5.79 -0.25 -31.52
CA ILE A 104 6.29 -1.24 -30.56
C ILE A 104 7.59 -0.74 -29.91
N LEU A 105 8.53 -0.21 -30.69
CA LEU A 105 9.80 0.33 -30.17
C LEU A 105 9.59 1.57 -29.27
N ASN A 106 8.66 2.46 -29.62
CA ASN A 106 8.32 3.62 -28.80
C ASN A 106 7.72 3.21 -27.46
N VAL A 107 6.85 2.20 -27.45
CA VAL A 107 6.30 1.62 -26.21
C VAL A 107 7.41 0.99 -25.36
N ASP A 108 8.31 0.20 -25.95
CA ASP A 108 9.43 -0.41 -25.21
C ASP A 108 10.35 0.66 -24.58
N LYS A 109 10.66 1.73 -25.33
CA LYS A 109 11.43 2.88 -24.81
C LYS A 109 10.74 3.55 -23.63
N LYS A 110 9.41 3.73 -23.69
CA LYS A 110 8.61 4.31 -22.61
C LYS A 110 8.59 3.41 -21.36
N ILE A 111 8.47 2.09 -21.55
CA ILE A 111 8.54 1.10 -20.47
C ILE A 111 9.92 1.14 -19.80
N ARG A 112 11.01 1.07 -20.57
CA ARG A 112 12.38 1.16 -20.03
C ARG A 112 12.61 2.46 -19.27
N GLY A 113 12.10 3.58 -19.78
CA GLY A 113 12.18 4.87 -19.09
C GLY A 113 11.45 4.88 -17.74
N ARG A 114 10.25 4.28 -17.67
CA ARG A 114 9.49 4.15 -16.41
C ARG A 114 10.21 3.25 -15.41
N VAL A 115 10.70 2.09 -15.86
CA VAL A 115 11.44 1.13 -15.01
C VAL A 115 12.71 1.79 -14.46
N LYS A 116 13.48 2.50 -15.30
CA LYS A 116 14.70 3.20 -14.86
C LYS A 116 14.40 4.25 -13.79
N ARG A 117 13.38 5.09 -13.98
CA ARG A 117 12.96 6.09 -12.97
C ARG A 117 12.52 5.44 -11.66
N GLN A 118 11.77 4.34 -11.74
CA GLN A 118 11.31 3.62 -10.56
C GLN A 118 12.47 2.96 -9.80
N MET A 119 13.44 2.40 -10.52
CA MET A 119 14.65 1.83 -9.94
C MET A 119 15.52 2.90 -9.26
N GLU A 120 15.74 4.05 -9.91
CA GLU A 120 16.48 5.19 -9.33
C GLU A 120 15.80 5.72 -8.06
N LYS A 121 14.45 5.81 -8.07
CA LYS A 121 13.68 6.21 -6.88
C LYS A 121 13.87 5.21 -5.75
N ASN A 122 13.69 3.92 -6.00
CA ASN A 122 13.85 2.88 -4.98
C ASN A 122 15.28 2.84 -4.41
N GLN A 123 16.30 3.01 -5.26
CA GLN A 123 17.70 3.05 -4.82
C GLN A 123 17.98 4.28 -3.97
N ARG A 124 17.42 5.44 -4.34
CA ARG A 124 17.51 6.67 -3.55
C ARG A 124 16.81 6.52 -2.20
N ASP A 125 15.59 5.98 -2.18
CA ASP A 125 14.82 5.75 -0.95
C ASP A 125 15.56 4.75 -0.03
N PHE A 126 16.14 3.68 -0.58
CA PHE A 126 16.96 2.73 0.16
C PHE A 126 18.19 3.41 0.80
N TYR A 127 18.91 4.21 0.01
CA TYR A 127 20.10 4.92 0.49
C TYR A 127 19.75 5.95 1.59
N LEU A 128 18.67 6.72 1.40
CA LEU A 128 18.19 7.68 2.40
C LEU A 128 17.76 6.99 3.69
N ASN A 129 17.07 5.85 3.62
CA ASN A 129 16.70 5.11 4.83
C ASN A 129 17.90 4.57 5.58
N GLU A 130 18.92 4.04 4.89
CA GLU A 130 20.16 3.62 5.54
C GLU A 130 20.92 4.82 6.15
N GLN A 131 20.91 5.98 5.49
CA GLN A 131 21.47 7.20 6.09
C GLN A 131 20.71 7.64 7.34
N VAL A 132 19.37 7.67 7.31
CA VAL A 132 18.56 8.01 8.49
C VAL A 132 18.84 7.04 9.63
N LYS A 133 18.93 5.74 9.35
CA LYS A 133 19.25 4.72 10.34
C LYS A 133 20.65 4.87 10.92
N ALA A 134 21.63 5.25 10.10
CA ALA A 134 22.98 5.58 10.56
C ALA A 134 22.98 6.86 11.42
N ILE A 135 22.27 7.91 11.00
CA ILE A 135 22.12 9.15 11.76
C ILE A 135 21.46 8.88 13.12
N GLN A 136 20.36 8.13 13.18
CA GLN A 136 19.68 7.75 14.43
C GLN A 136 20.60 6.97 15.38
N LYS A 137 21.47 6.11 14.83
CA LYS A 137 22.46 5.37 15.61
C LYS A 137 23.56 6.27 16.18
N GLU A 138 24.01 7.27 15.41
CA GLU A 138 24.99 8.27 15.84
C GLU A 138 24.40 9.32 16.80
N LEU A 139 23.10 9.64 16.67
CA LEU A 139 22.38 10.57 17.55
C LEU A 139 22.09 9.98 18.95
N GLY A 140 22.34 8.69 19.16
CA GLY A 140 22.13 8.05 20.46
C GLY A 140 20.67 7.75 20.80
N GLU A 141 19.76 7.68 19.82
CA GLU A 141 18.33 7.33 20.00
C GLU A 141 18.11 5.81 20.27
N GLY A 142 19.00 5.18 21.04
CA GLY A 142 18.78 3.84 21.58
C GLY A 142 17.72 3.80 22.70
N GLU A 143 17.36 4.95 23.29
CA GLU A 143 16.39 5.05 24.39
C GLU A 143 14.94 5.17 23.91
N GLU A 144 14.66 5.75 22.74
CA GLU A 144 13.28 6.01 22.30
C GLU A 144 12.54 4.74 21.83
N GLY A 145 13.26 3.77 21.27
CA GLY A 145 12.70 2.46 20.96
C GLY A 145 12.31 1.66 22.21
N ALA A 146 13.05 1.85 23.31
CA ALA A 146 12.79 1.16 24.58
C ALA A 146 11.46 1.62 25.23
N ASP A 147 11.14 2.92 25.14
CA ASP A 147 9.90 3.48 25.70
C ASP A 147 8.66 2.92 25.00
N ILE A 148 8.70 2.79 23.67
CA ILE A 148 7.60 2.21 22.89
C ILE A 148 7.41 0.72 23.21
N ASP A 149 8.50 -0.02 23.39
CA ASP A 149 8.46 -1.43 23.76
C ASP A 149 7.94 -1.63 25.20
N GLU A 150 8.25 -0.72 26.12
CA GLU A 150 7.66 -0.71 27.47
C GLU A 150 6.15 -0.48 27.43
N ILE A 151 5.68 0.50 26.65
CA ILE A 151 4.26 0.77 26.48
C ILE A 151 3.55 -0.47 25.91
N GLU A 152 4.16 -1.15 24.93
CA GLU A 152 3.60 -2.38 24.36
C GLU A 152 3.50 -3.50 25.41
N LYS A 153 4.50 -3.65 26.28
CA LYS A 153 4.46 -4.59 27.41
C LYS A 153 3.35 -4.24 28.40
N ARG A 154 3.15 -2.95 28.74
CA ARG A 154 2.08 -2.50 29.64
C ARG A 154 0.69 -2.80 29.09
N ILE A 155 0.48 -2.59 27.79
CA ILE A 155 -0.81 -2.92 27.11
C ILE A 155 -1.10 -4.42 27.23
N LYS A 156 -0.10 -5.28 27.00
CA LYS A 156 -0.27 -6.75 27.14
C LYS A 156 -0.52 -7.15 28.60
N ALA A 157 0.15 -6.53 29.55
CA ALA A 157 0.01 -6.80 30.97
C ALA A 157 -1.36 -6.38 31.54
N ALA A 158 -1.97 -5.32 31.00
CA ALA A 158 -3.25 -4.78 31.48
C ALA A 158 -4.45 -5.75 31.33
N LYS A 159 -4.34 -6.79 30.48
CA LYS A 159 -5.40 -7.78 30.20
C LYS A 159 -6.74 -7.12 29.85
N MET A 160 -6.70 -6.18 28.91
CA MET A 160 -7.88 -5.43 28.47
C MET A 160 -8.86 -6.33 27.68
N PRO A 161 -10.16 -6.01 27.68
CA PRO A 161 -11.14 -6.58 26.75
C PRO A 161 -10.73 -6.33 25.29
N GLN A 162 -11.25 -7.14 24.37
CA GLN A 162 -10.87 -7.12 22.95
C GLN A 162 -11.05 -5.73 22.30
N GLU A 163 -12.15 -5.04 22.58
CA GLU A 163 -12.42 -3.70 22.02
C GLU A 163 -11.41 -2.66 22.50
N ALA A 164 -11.14 -2.63 23.81
CA ALA A 164 -10.19 -1.70 24.41
C ALA A 164 -8.76 -1.98 23.94
N ARG A 165 -8.38 -3.26 23.86
CA ARG A 165 -7.08 -3.68 23.33
C ARG A 165 -6.87 -3.26 21.88
N LYS A 166 -7.87 -3.48 21.02
CA LYS A 166 -7.81 -3.06 19.61
C LYS A 166 -7.60 -1.55 19.47
N LYS A 167 -8.28 -0.75 20.31
CA LYS A 167 -8.13 0.70 20.33
C LYS A 167 -6.74 1.12 20.82
N ALA A 168 -6.24 0.53 21.91
CA ALA A 168 -4.89 0.78 22.41
C ALA A 168 -3.80 0.43 21.38
N GLU A 169 -3.93 -0.71 20.69
CA GLU A 169 -3.01 -1.13 19.62
C GLU A 169 -3.07 -0.18 18.41
N SER A 170 -4.25 0.34 18.06
CA SER A 170 -4.37 1.33 16.98
C SER A 170 -3.70 2.66 17.31
N GLU A 171 -3.82 3.14 18.55
CA GLU A 171 -3.16 4.37 19.00
C GLU A 171 -1.65 4.18 19.14
N LEU A 172 -1.18 3.01 19.58
CA LEU A 172 0.24 2.67 19.60
C LEU A 172 0.86 2.68 18.19
N LYS A 173 0.13 2.18 17.18
CA LYS A 173 0.59 2.25 15.77
C LYS A 173 0.72 3.68 15.28
N LYS A 174 -0.20 4.58 15.66
CA LYS A 174 -0.10 6.00 15.33
C LYS A 174 1.11 6.62 16.03
N LEU A 175 1.31 6.32 17.32
CA LEU A 175 2.45 6.82 18.09
C LEU A 175 3.79 6.42 17.46
N LYS A 176 3.93 5.19 16.93
CA LYS A 176 5.13 4.70 16.23
C LYS A 176 5.46 5.49 14.95
N LEU A 177 4.48 6.14 14.33
CA LEU A 177 4.65 6.92 13.10
C LEU A 177 4.85 8.42 13.36
N MET A 178 4.54 8.89 14.57
CA MET A 178 4.66 10.30 14.95
C MET A 178 6.06 10.62 15.43
N SER A 179 6.52 11.85 15.20
CA SER A 179 7.75 12.34 15.81
C SER A 179 7.56 12.46 17.33
N PRO A 180 8.52 11.99 18.15
CA PRO A 180 8.40 11.95 19.62
C PRO A 180 8.32 13.33 20.28
N MET A 181 8.83 14.38 19.62
CA MET A 181 8.72 15.76 20.10
C MET A 181 7.41 16.46 19.72
N SER A 182 6.50 15.79 19.00
CA SER A 182 5.21 16.36 18.65
C SER A 182 4.28 16.46 19.86
N ALA A 183 3.56 17.57 19.98
CA ALA A 183 2.52 17.74 21.01
C ALA A 183 1.42 16.65 20.91
N GLU A 184 1.16 16.14 19.71
CA GLU A 184 0.20 15.05 19.49
C GLU A 184 0.69 13.72 20.09
N ALA A 185 2.00 13.46 20.03
CA ALA A 185 2.59 12.24 20.60
C ALA A 185 2.40 12.19 22.12
N THR A 186 2.54 13.33 22.80
CA THR A 186 2.31 13.46 24.25
C THR A 186 0.86 13.14 24.63
N VAL A 187 -0.12 13.61 23.85
CA VAL A 187 -1.55 13.33 24.09
C VAL A 187 -1.84 11.84 23.93
N VAL A 188 -1.31 11.22 22.88
CA VAL A 188 -1.49 9.78 22.62
C VAL A 188 -0.83 8.94 23.71
N ARG A 189 0.39 9.30 24.16
CA ARG A 189 1.05 8.63 25.30
C ARG A 189 0.21 8.71 26.56
N SER A 190 -0.25 9.90 26.93
CA SER A 190 -1.10 10.09 28.11
C SER A 190 -2.40 9.27 28.03
N TYR A 191 -3.01 9.21 26.85
CA TYR A 191 -4.19 8.37 26.62
C TYR A 191 -3.91 6.87 26.81
N ILE A 192 -2.79 6.37 26.28
CA ILE A 192 -2.39 4.96 26.44
C ILE A 192 -2.04 4.66 27.91
N ASP A 193 -1.38 5.58 28.62
CA ASP A 193 -1.10 5.44 30.05
C ASP A 193 -2.39 5.37 30.88
N VAL A 194 -3.38 6.22 30.60
CA VAL A 194 -4.69 6.13 31.26
C VAL A 194 -5.36 4.79 30.97
N LEU A 195 -5.34 4.32 29.71
CA LEU A 195 -5.92 3.02 29.37
C LEU A 195 -5.23 1.86 30.08
N THR A 196 -3.89 1.89 30.22
CA THR A 196 -3.13 0.83 30.90
C THR A 196 -3.25 0.89 32.42
N GLY A 197 -3.48 2.08 32.99
CA GLY A 197 -3.68 2.28 34.43
C GLY A 197 -5.04 1.81 34.95
N LEU A 198 -6.03 1.60 34.08
CA LEU A 198 -7.37 1.16 34.48
C LEU A 198 -7.37 -0.33 34.93
N PRO A 199 -8.11 -0.68 36.00
CA PRO A 199 -8.19 -2.05 36.50
C PRO A 199 -9.17 -2.90 35.69
N TRP A 200 -8.76 -3.34 34.49
CA TRP A 200 -9.61 -4.15 33.59
C TRP A 200 -9.94 -5.54 34.11
N SER A 201 -8.95 -6.22 34.70
CA SER A 201 -9.06 -7.62 35.15
C SER A 201 -8.97 -7.78 36.66
N LYS A 202 -8.48 -6.76 37.38
CA LYS A 202 -8.35 -6.79 38.84
C LYS A 202 -9.70 -6.48 39.47
N LYS A 203 -10.29 -7.47 40.13
CA LYS A 203 -11.51 -7.32 40.94
C LYS A 203 -11.19 -7.65 42.39
N THR A 204 -11.67 -6.85 43.32
CA THR A 204 -11.59 -7.15 44.76
C THR A 204 -12.63 -8.21 45.12
N LYS A 205 -12.23 -9.17 45.97
CA LYS A 205 -13.14 -10.20 46.48
C LYS A 205 -14.09 -9.56 47.48
N ILE A 206 -15.38 -9.53 47.14
CA ILE A 206 -16.42 -8.96 47.99
C ILE A 206 -16.70 -9.92 49.15
N LYS A 207 -16.82 -9.38 50.36
CA LYS A 207 -17.31 -10.11 51.54
C LYS A 207 -18.82 -9.94 51.63
N HIS A 208 -19.54 -11.05 51.83
CA HIS A 208 -21.00 -11.09 51.91
C HIS A 208 -21.51 -11.44 53.33
N ASP A 209 -20.73 -11.10 54.35
CA ASP A 209 -21.08 -11.36 55.73
C ASP A 209 -21.86 -10.18 56.32
N LEU A 210 -23.15 -10.40 56.56
CA LEU A 210 -24.07 -9.39 57.11
C LEU A 210 -23.77 -9.12 58.59
N GLY A 211 -23.40 -10.14 59.37
CA GLY A 211 -23.09 -9.96 60.80
C GLY A 211 -21.82 -9.13 60.99
N ASN A 212 -20.80 -9.38 60.17
CA ASN A 212 -19.61 -8.53 60.15
C ASN A 212 -19.93 -7.09 59.68
N ALA A 213 -20.84 -6.91 58.72
CA ALA A 213 -21.23 -5.58 58.27
C ALA A 213 -21.93 -4.78 59.37
N GLU A 214 -22.84 -5.39 60.11
CA GLU A 214 -23.53 -4.78 61.26
C GLU A 214 -22.54 -4.38 62.36
N ASN A 215 -21.61 -5.27 62.72
CA ASN A 215 -20.58 -4.97 63.72
C ASN A 215 -19.71 -3.78 63.32
N VAL A 216 -19.23 -3.72 62.07
CA VAL A 216 -18.42 -2.61 61.57
C VAL A 216 -19.20 -1.30 61.54
N LEU A 217 -20.48 -1.32 61.19
CA LEU A 217 -21.33 -0.13 61.21
C LEU A 217 -21.59 0.37 62.63
N ASN A 218 -21.73 -0.54 63.61
CA ASN A 218 -21.92 -0.21 65.02
C ASN A 218 -20.64 0.31 65.68
N GLU A 219 -19.48 -0.21 65.29
CA GLU A 219 -18.18 0.26 65.77
C GLU A 219 -17.85 1.67 65.25
N ASP A 220 -18.04 1.91 63.94
CA ASP A 220 -17.65 3.16 63.29
C ASP A 220 -18.65 4.31 63.57
N HIS A 221 -19.91 4.02 63.94
CA HIS A 221 -20.97 5.02 64.13
C HIS A 221 -21.88 4.69 65.33
N TYR A 222 -22.01 5.64 66.26
CA TYR A 222 -22.94 5.52 67.39
C TYR A 222 -24.38 5.95 67.01
N GLY A 223 -25.39 5.16 67.40
CA GLY A 223 -26.80 5.42 67.06
C GLY A 223 -27.17 5.10 65.61
N LEU A 224 -28.12 5.84 65.02
CA LEU A 224 -28.57 5.68 63.63
C LEU A 224 -29.17 4.29 63.29
N GLU A 225 -29.81 3.63 64.25
CA GLU A 225 -30.38 2.26 64.09
C GLU A 225 -31.17 2.10 62.79
N LYS A 226 -32.16 2.98 62.56
CA LYS A 226 -33.00 2.94 61.34
C LYS A 226 -32.20 3.03 60.03
N VAL A 227 -31.08 3.73 60.02
CA VAL A 227 -30.24 3.90 58.82
C VAL A 227 -29.34 2.67 58.65
N LYS A 228 -28.78 2.15 59.74
CA LYS A 228 -27.98 0.93 59.74
C LYS A 228 -28.80 -0.28 59.29
N ASP A 229 -30.00 -0.45 59.83
CA ASP A 229 -30.95 -1.49 59.42
C ASP A 229 -31.18 -1.44 57.91
N ARG A 230 -31.42 -0.23 57.36
CA ARG A 230 -31.66 -0.05 55.92
C ARG A 230 -30.43 -0.36 55.06
N ILE A 231 -29.22 -0.11 55.57
CA ILE A 231 -27.96 -0.48 54.91
C ILE A 231 -27.79 -2.01 54.91
N VAL A 232 -28.07 -2.67 56.04
CA VAL A 232 -28.00 -4.13 56.16
C VAL A 232 -29.03 -4.80 55.24
N GLU A 233 -30.26 -4.29 55.17
CA GLU A 233 -31.28 -4.72 54.21
C GLU A 233 -30.79 -4.62 52.76
N TYR A 234 -30.18 -3.49 52.41
CA TYR A 234 -29.61 -3.28 51.07
C TYR A 234 -28.50 -4.30 50.76
N LEU A 235 -27.60 -4.57 51.71
CA LEU A 235 -26.55 -5.57 51.56
C LEU A 235 -27.12 -6.99 51.47
N ALA A 236 -28.20 -7.30 52.18
CA ALA A 236 -28.89 -8.58 52.12
C ALA A 236 -29.55 -8.83 50.75
N VAL A 237 -30.14 -7.80 50.15
CA VAL A 237 -30.66 -7.87 48.77
C VAL A 237 -29.50 -8.06 47.79
N GLN A 238 -28.40 -7.32 47.99
CA GLN A 238 -27.22 -7.42 47.13
C GLN A 238 -26.54 -8.80 47.18
N GLN A 239 -26.60 -9.51 48.32
CA GLN A 239 -26.10 -10.87 48.45
C GLN A 239 -26.85 -11.88 47.56
N ARG A 240 -28.12 -11.62 47.25
CA ARG A 240 -28.96 -12.54 46.46
C ARG A 240 -28.93 -12.30 44.95
N VAL A 241 -28.38 -11.16 44.50
CA VAL A 241 -28.46 -10.75 43.09
C VAL A 241 -27.06 -10.54 42.50
N ASP A 242 -26.71 -11.33 41.49
CA ASP A 242 -25.38 -11.29 40.84
C ASP A 242 -25.13 -10.00 40.03
N LYS A 243 -26.18 -9.33 39.57
CA LYS A 243 -26.11 -8.04 38.86
C LYS A 243 -26.76 -6.95 39.70
N LEU A 244 -26.01 -5.91 40.03
CA LEU A 244 -26.49 -4.68 40.65
C LEU A 244 -27.48 -3.94 39.71
N LYS A 245 -28.71 -4.47 39.61
CA LYS A 245 -29.90 -3.71 39.19
C LYS A 245 -30.64 -3.15 40.41
N ALA A 246 -30.00 -3.15 41.58
CA ALA A 246 -30.54 -2.56 42.79
C ALA A 246 -30.41 -1.02 42.73
N PRO A 247 -31.36 -0.26 43.30
CA PRO A 247 -31.27 1.19 43.39
C PRO A 247 -29.98 1.64 44.08
N ILE A 248 -29.34 2.70 43.59
CA ILE A 248 -28.13 3.25 44.23
C ILE A 248 -28.53 3.85 45.58
N LEU A 249 -27.84 3.47 46.65
CA LEU A 249 -28.06 4.03 47.99
C LEU A 249 -27.64 5.51 48.02
N CYS A 250 -28.60 6.40 48.30
CA CYS A 250 -28.36 7.83 48.47
C CYS A 250 -28.55 8.23 49.93
N LEU A 251 -27.48 8.70 50.58
CA LEU A 251 -27.54 9.20 51.96
C LEU A 251 -27.84 10.71 51.93
N VAL A 252 -28.99 11.11 52.47
CA VAL A 252 -29.45 12.51 52.50
C VAL A 252 -29.53 13.01 53.94
N GLY A 253 -29.10 14.25 54.18
CA GLY A 253 -29.16 14.90 55.50
C GLY A 253 -28.33 16.18 55.56
N PRO A 254 -28.36 16.92 56.68
CA PRO A 254 -27.57 18.14 56.87
C PRO A 254 -26.04 17.86 56.84
N PRO A 255 -25.19 18.88 56.61
CA PRO A 255 -23.74 18.70 56.69
C PRO A 255 -23.31 18.27 58.10
N GLY A 256 -22.24 17.49 58.21
CA GLY A 256 -21.69 17.02 59.50
C GLY A 256 -22.26 15.70 60.04
N VAL A 257 -23.33 15.14 59.46
CA VAL A 257 -23.99 13.90 59.95
C VAL A 257 -23.29 12.58 59.59
N GLY A 258 -22.02 12.60 59.15
CA GLY A 258 -21.26 11.38 58.90
C GLY A 258 -21.60 10.60 57.61
N LYS A 259 -22.18 11.23 56.59
CA LYS A 259 -22.51 10.56 55.31
C LYS A 259 -21.29 9.93 54.62
N THR A 260 -20.17 10.66 54.55
CA THR A 260 -18.92 10.16 53.94
C THR A 260 -18.28 9.06 54.76
N SER A 261 -18.36 9.14 56.09
CA SER A 261 -17.84 8.10 56.98
C SER A 261 -18.68 6.83 56.89
N LEU A 262 -20.01 6.92 56.77
CA LEU A 262 -20.89 5.76 56.52
C LEU A 262 -20.50 5.04 55.22
N GLY A 263 -20.23 5.78 54.14
CA GLY A 263 -19.75 5.19 52.88
C GLY A 263 -18.43 4.44 53.03
N LYS A 264 -17.48 4.98 53.82
CA LYS A 264 -16.21 4.30 54.13
C LYS A 264 -16.43 3.02 54.95
N SER A 265 -17.32 3.05 55.93
CA SER A 265 -17.66 1.87 56.74
C SER A 265 -18.31 0.76 55.90
N ILE A 266 -19.18 1.12 54.94
CA ILE A 266 -19.76 0.16 53.99
C ILE A 266 -18.67 -0.46 53.09
N ALA A 267 -17.71 0.34 52.61
CA ALA A 267 -16.57 -0.18 51.84
C ALA A 267 -15.68 -1.13 52.67
N LYS A 268 -15.40 -0.77 53.93
CA LYS A 268 -14.66 -1.60 54.91
C LYS A 268 -15.39 -2.92 55.18
N ALA A 269 -16.69 -2.87 55.43
CA ALA A 269 -17.55 -4.04 55.68
C ALA A 269 -17.59 -5.01 54.48
N THR A 270 -17.76 -4.48 53.26
CA THR A 270 -17.85 -5.27 52.03
C THR A 270 -16.49 -5.68 51.45
N GLY A 271 -15.38 -5.18 52.01
CA GLY A 271 -14.02 -5.50 51.58
C GLY A 271 -13.63 -4.89 50.23
N ARG A 272 -14.34 -3.86 49.77
CA ARG A 272 -14.05 -3.17 48.52
C ARG A 272 -12.93 -2.13 48.75
N LYS A 273 -11.84 -2.28 48.01
CA LYS A 273 -10.68 -1.38 47.98
C LYS A 273 -10.41 -0.94 46.55
#